data_AF-A0A3L6R676-F1
#
_entry.id   AF-A0A3L6R676-F1
#
_cell.length_a   1.000
_cell.length_b   1.000
_cell.length_c   1.000
_cell.angle_alpha   90.00
_cell.angle_beta   90.00
_cell.angle_gamma   90.00
#
_symmetry.space_group_name_H-M   'P 1'
#
loop_
_entity.id
_entity.type
_entity.pdbx_description
1 polymer ?
#
loop_
_entity_poly.entity_id
_entity_poly.type
_entity_poly.pdbx_seq_one_letter_code
_entity_poly.pdbx_strand_id
1 'polypeptide(L)'
;MEVHAIAATPRAGVESMFLPFLAMFASIYLVGFFIVFRGWGPRRRAEAASCFTSLFHGTPAALLALRAVLSRHRAGGGSLPALLAAPNAAADDLVLDFSTAYFAVDLAHYLLFLPDEALFVAHHLATLYVLATCRHAAGAGAGALLPLEVLAEATSAAQNVWTLAGMRRRDSPLAARVHAALSPPFYAAYTAARAALGPAWFVRMVRFFYESDGGGGRVPAWAWASWTVVIGAGIAVSILWVGNLWLAYFRERKESKQLRSSKQQ
;
A
#
# COMPACT_ATOMS: atom_id res chain seq x y z
N MET A 1 -14.55 9.07 39.67
CA MET A 1 -14.14 8.44 38.39
C MET A 1 -14.22 9.52 37.33
N GLU A 2 -13.22 10.41 37.30
CA GLU A 2 -13.15 11.51 36.33
C GLU A 2 -12.38 11.03 35.10
N VAL A 3 -13.08 10.97 33.98
CA VAL A 3 -12.48 10.76 32.67
C VAL A 3 -11.86 12.09 32.27
N HIS A 4 -10.56 12.26 32.50
CA HIS A 4 -9.82 13.36 31.91
C HIS A 4 -9.80 13.16 30.39
N ALA A 5 -10.68 13.87 29.69
CA ALA A 5 -10.57 14.09 28.27
C ALA A 5 -9.21 14.78 28.02
N ILE A 6 -8.27 14.04 27.45
CA ILE A 6 -7.03 14.61 26.93
C ILE A 6 -7.43 15.48 25.74
N ALA A 7 -7.64 16.77 26.00
CA ALA A 7 -7.78 17.76 24.97
C ALA A 7 -6.48 17.80 24.17
N ALA A 8 -6.54 17.33 22.92
CA ALA A 8 -5.44 17.43 21.98
C ALA A 8 -5.09 18.92 21.79
N THR A 9 -3.87 19.30 22.18
CA THR A 9 -3.35 20.63 21.89
C THR A 9 -3.29 20.82 20.37
N PRO A 10 -3.85 21.91 19.81
CA PRO A 10 -3.78 22.17 18.38
C PRO A 10 -2.31 22.37 18.01
N ARG A 11 -1.80 21.51 17.12
CA ARG A 11 -0.50 21.75 16.48
C ARG A 11 -0.60 23.04 15.67
N ALA A 12 0.36 23.93 15.84
CA ALA A 12 0.60 25.02 14.89
C ALA A 12 0.67 24.42 13.48
N GLY A 13 -0.26 24.86 12.62
CA GLY A 13 -0.66 24.13 11.42
C GLY A 13 0.43 24.05 10.38
N VAL A 14 1.01 22.86 10.20
CA VAL A 14 1.53 22.49 8.90
C VAL A 14 0.31 22.34 8.00
N GLU A 15 0.18 23.23 7.01
CA GLU A 15 -0.88 23.20 6.02
C GLU A 15 -0.93 21.81 5.38
N SER A 16 -2.12 21.21 5.33
CA SER A 16 -2.27 19.88 4.77
C SER A 16 -2.05 19.94 3.25
N MET A 17 -1.21 19.03 2.76
CA MET A 17 -0.93 18.88 1.33
C MET A 17 -1.93 17.95 0.64
N PHE A 18 -2.97 17.49 1.36
CA PHE A 18 -3.98 16.58 0.83
C PHE A 18 -4.66 17.11 -0.42
N LEU A 19 -5.19 18.35 -0.42
CA LEU A 19 -5.90 18.90 -1.58
C LEU A 19 -4.98 19.09 -2.80
N PRO A 20 -3.75 19.65 -2.67
CA PRO A 20 -2.78 19.66 -3.76
C PRO A 20 -2.49 18.26 -4.33
N PHE A 21 -2.24 17.27 -3.46
CA PHE A 21 -1.97 15.91 -3.93
C PHE A 21 -3.21 15.24 -4.54
N LEU A 22 -4.41 15.52 -4.02
CA LEU A 22 -5.66 15.02 -4.58
C LEU A 22 -5.85 15.53 -6.00
N ALA A 23 -5.65 16.84 -6.22
CA ALA A 23 -5.72 17.44 -7.55
C ALA A 23 -4.66 16.87 -8.50
N MET A 24 -3.44 16.65 -8.00
CA MET A 24 -2.36 16.02 -8.77
C MET A 24 -2.72 14.59 -9.19
N PHE A 25 -3.13 13.72 -8.26
CA PHE A 25 -3.50 12.33 -8.58
C PHE A 25 -4.75 12.23 -9.45
N ALA A 26 -5.75 13.09 -9.23
CA ALA A 26 -6.91 13.17 -10.11
C ALA A 26 -6.49 13.56 -11.53
N SER A 27 -5.57 14.52 -11.68
CA SER A 27 -5.05 14.92 -13.00
C SER A 27 -4.30 13.78 -13.68
N ILE A 28 -3.44 13.05 -12.93
CA ILE A 28 -2.72 11.88 -13.44
C ILE A 28 -3.71 10.80 -13.91
N TYR A 29 -4.74 10.51 -13.12
CA TYR A 29 -5.79 9.55 -13.47
C TYR A 29 -6.51 9.98 -14.75
N LEU A 30 -6.93 11.24 -14.85
CA LEU A 30 -7.61 11.78 -16.03
C LEU A 30 -6.73 11.69 -17.28
N VAL A 31 -5.44 12.01 -17.18
CA VAL A 31 -4.47 11.84 -18.27
C VAL A 31 -4.35 10.37 -18.66
N GLY A 32 -4.22 9.47 -17.69
CA GLY A 32 -4.17 8.03 -17.94
C GLY A 32 -5.42 7.55 -18.70
N PHE A 33 -6.60 7.92 -18.21
CA PHE A 33 -7.88 7.47 -18.74
C PHE A 33 -8.18 8.07 -20.13
N PHE A 34 -8.07 9.39 -20.30
CA PHE A 34 -8.50 10.09 -21.51
C PHE A 34 -7.43 10.20 -22.60
N ILE A 35 -6.15 10.10 -22.25
CA ILE A 35 -5.04 10.31 -23.20
C ILE A 35 -4.27 9.01 -23.43
N VAL A 36 -3.69 8.44 -22.38
CA VAL A 36 -2.76 7.29 -22.49
C VAL A 36 -3.49 6.02 -22.94
N PHE A 37 -4.61 5.69 -22.29
CA PHE A 37 -5.37 4.47 -22.56
C PHE A 37 -6.65 4.71 -23.35
N ARG A 38 -6.76 5.84 -24.05
CA ARG A 38 -7.97 6.24 -24.80
C ARG A 38 -8.51 5.18 -25.75
N GLY A 39 -7.62 4.38 -26.35
CA GLY A 39 -7.95 3.31 -27.30
C GLY A 39 -8.27 1.96 -26.65
N TRP A 40 -8.25 1.85 -25.33
CA TRP A 40 -8.56 0.61 -24.61
C TRP A 40 -10.07 0.54 -24.36
N GLY A 41 -10.61 -0.68 -24.30
CA GLY A 41 -12.03 -0.90 -23.97
C GLY A 41 -12.37 -0.36 -22.58
N PRO A 42 -13.64 0.05 -22.31
CA PRO A 42 -14.00 0.84 -21.13
C PRO A 42 -13.47 0.30 -19.80
N ARG A 43 -13.66 -0.99 -19.52
CA ARG A 43 -13.16 -1.65 -18.30
C ARG A 43 -11.64 -1.66 -18.23
N ARG A 44 -10.97 -2.21 -19.25
CA ARG A 44 -9.49 -2.27 -19.31
C ARG A 44 -8.84 -0.90 -19.26
N ARG A 45 -9.48 0.13 -19.83
CA ARG A 45 -9.03 1.52 -19.78
C ARG A 45 -9.07 2.06 -18.35
N ALA A 46 -10.18 1.79 -17.64
CA ALA A 46 -10.34 2.21 -16.26
C ALA A 46 -9.27 1.53 -15.37
N GLU A 47 -9.14 0.21 -15.44
CA GLU A 47 -8.13 -0.55 -14.70
C GLU A 47 -6.70 -0.07 -15.03
N ALA A 48 -6.38 0.17 -16.30
CA ALA A 48 -5.06 0.65 -16.71
C ALA A 48 -4.76 2.08 -16.21
N ALA A 49 -5.77 2.97 -16.17
CA ALA A 49 -5.61 4.31 -15.64
C ALA A 49 -5.35 4.33 -14.12
N SER A 50 -6.01 3.44 -13.37
CA SER A 50 -5.70 3.19 -11.96
C SER A 50 -4.26 2.71 -11.78
N CYS A 51 -3.83 1.66 -12.50
CA CYS A 51 -2.45 1.17 -12.47
C CYS A 51 -1.43 2.27 -12.83
N PHE A 52 -1.74 3.11 -13.81
CA PHE A 52 -0.89 4.23 -14.19
C PHE A 52 -0.78 5.27 -13.08
N THR A 53 -1.89 5.63 -12.44
CA THR A 53 -1.88 6.54 -11.28
C THR A 53 -1.06 5.94 -10.13
N SER A 54 -1.20 4.64 -9.87
CA SER A 54 -0.42 3.91 -8.88
C SER A 54 1.10 3.96 -9.13
N LEU A 55 1.55 3.99 -10.38
CA LEU A 55 2.97 4.16 -10.71
C LEU A 55 3.55 5.52 -10.23
N PHE A 56 2.74 6.58 -10.23
CA PHE A 56 3.13 7.89 -9.71
C PHE A 56 2.99 8.00 -8.18
N HIS A 57 2.32 7.04 -7.55
CA HIS A 57 2.21 6.96 -6.10
C HIS A 57 3.27 6.03 -5.51
N GLY A 58 3.31 4.76 -5.89
CA GLY A 58 3.99 3.72 -5.12
C GLY A 58 5.48 3.98 -4.89
N THR A 59 6.29 4.11 -5.94
CA THR A 59 7.73 4.38 -5.76
C THR A 59 8.00 5.68 -5.01
N PRO A 60 7.36 6.83 -5.37
CA PRO A 60 7.48 8.05 -4.57
C PRO A 60 7.07 7.89 -3.10
N ALA A 61 5.95 7.22 -2.81
CA ALA A 61 5.47 6.96 -1.46
C ALA A 61 6.48 6.14 -0.66
N ALA A 62 7.00 5.05 -1.23
CA ALA A 62 8.03 4.22 -0.60
C ALA A 62 9.27 5.05 -0.23
N LEU A 63 9.74 5.91 -1.13
CA LEU A 63 10.92 6.75 -0.90
C LEU A 63 10.67 7.85 0.15
N LEU A 64 9.52 8.52 0.09
CA LEU A 64 9.13 9.54 1.06
C LEU A 64 8.97 8.93 2.45
N ALA A 65 8.26 7.80 2.55
CA ALA A 65 8.07 7.04 3.79
C ALA A 65 9.41 6.55 4.35
N LEU A 66 10.28 5.98 3.52
CA LEU A 66 11.61 5.52 3.94
C LEU A 66 12.45 6.68 4.48
N ARG A 67 12.45 7.83 3.80
CA ARG A 67 13.14 9.02 4.26
C ARG A 67 12.60 9.48 5.62
N ALA A 68 11.28 9.55 5.79
CA ALA A 68 10.65 9.94 7.05
C ALA A 68 11.02 8.99 8.20
N VAL A 69 10.94 7.67 7.97
CA VAL A 69 11.31 6.64 8.94
C VAL A 69 12.78 6.75 9.33
N LEU A 70 13.70 6.84 8.37
CA LEU A 70 15.13 6.91 8.64
C LEU A 70 15.52 8.21 9.37
N SER A 71 14.94 9.35 8.99
CA SER A 71 15.16 10.62 9.68
C SER A 71 14.67 10.57 11.13
N ARG A 72 13.47 10.01 11.38
CA ARG A 72 12.96 9.85 12.74
C ARG A 72 13.80 8.88 13.56
N HIS A 73 14.18 7.76 12.98
CA HIS A 73 14.98 6.76 13.67
C HIS A 73 16.31 7.35 14.15
N ARG A 74 16.97 8.16 13.31
CA ARG A 74 18.18 8.90 13.71
C ARG A 74 17.91 9.93 14.81
N ALA A 75 16.84 10.72 14.69
CA ALA A 75 16.47 11.70 15.70
C ALA A 75 16.14 11.08 17.07
N GLY A 76 15.57 9.87 17.08
CA GLY A 76 15.24 9.09 18.28
C GLY A 76 16.38 8.22 18.83
N GLY A 77 17.64 8.53 18.46
CA GLY A 77 18.82 7.80 18.94
C GLY A 77 18.92 6.34 18.47
N GLY A 78 18.25 5.98 17.38
CA GLY A 78 18.27 4.62 16.83
C GLY A 78 17.45 3.60 17.61
N SER A 79 16.60 4.03 18.56
CA SER A 79 15.77 3.10 19.34
C SER A 79 14.39 2.89 18.72
N LEU A 80 13.93 1.64 18.69
CA LEU A 80 12.60 1.27 18.20
C LEU A 80 11.47 1.88 19.06
N PRO A 81 11.54 1.85 20.41
CA PRO A 81 10.51 2.50 21.24
C PRO A 81 10.36 3.99 20.95
N ALA A 82 11.47 4.72 20.74
CA ALA A 82 11.40 6.14 20.39
C ALA A 82 10.76 6.37 19.01
N LEU A 83 11.04 5.51 18.03
CA LEU A 83 10.39 5.57 16.72
C LEU A 83 8.86 5.41 16.83
N LEU A 84 8.40 4.47 17.65
CA LEU A 84 6.98 4.10 17.77
C LEU A 84 6.18 5.03 18.70
N ALA A 85 6.80 5.57 19.75
CA ALA A 85 6.16 6.48 20.71
C ALA A 85 6.11 7.94 20.23
N ALA A 86 6.97 8.32 19.28
CA ALA A 86 7.07 9.69 18.81
C ALA A 86 5.76 10.16 18.15
N PRO A 87 5.38 11.43 18.36
CA PRO A 87 4.24 12.00 17.67
C PRO A 87 4.60 12.22 16.19
N ASN A 88 3.60 12.33 15.30
CA ASN A 88 3.88 12.48 13.86
C ASN A 88 4.71 13.74 13.59
N ALA A 89 5.73 13.64 12.74
CA ALA A 89 6.49 14.80 12.28
C ALA A 89 5.90 15.33 10.96
N ALA A 90 6.28 16.55 10.56
CA ALA A 90 5.83 17.13 9.29
C ALA A 90 6.17 16.24 8.08
N ALA A 91 7.29 15.51 8.11
CA ALA A 91 7.64 14.55 7.07
C ALA A 91 6.69 13.33 7.03
N ASP A 92 6.11 12.92 8.16
CA ASP A 92 5.08 11.87 8.14
C ASP A 92 3.78 12.41 7.60
N ASP A 93 3.37 13.59 8.07
CA ASP A 93 2.13 14.22 7.65
C ASP A 93 2.12 14.43 6.14
N LEU A 94 3.27 14.77 5.54
CA LEU A 94 3.43 14.84 4.09
C LEU A 94 3.20 13.48 3.40
N VAL A 95 3.75 12.38 3.94
CA VAL A 95 3.59 11.03 3.38
C VAL A 95 2.14 10.56 3.53
N LEU A 96 1.55 10.77 4.71
CA LEU A 96 0.16 10.43 5.00
C LEU A 96 -0.79 11.21 4.09
N ASP A 97 -0.57 12.51 3.89
CA ASP A 97 -1.38 13.34 2.99
C ASP A 97 -1.22 12.88 1.53
N PHE A 98 0.01 12.56 1.10
CA PHE A 98 0.31 12.05 -0.25
C PHE A 98 -0.41 10.73 -0.53
N SER A 99 -0.28 9.75 0.35
CA SER A 99 -0.88 8.44 0.18
C SER A 99 -2.39 8.46 0.38
N THR A 100 -2.91 9.23 1.34
CA THR A 100 -4.37 9.40 1.52
C THR A 100 -5.00 10.01 0.28
N ALA A 101 -4.36 11.01 -0.34
CA ALA A 101 -4.85 11.61 -1.58
C ALA A 101 -4.91 10.60 -2.75
N TYR A 102 -3.85 9.80 -2.93
CA TYR A 102 -3.84 8.75 -3.94
C TYR A 102 -4.97 7.73 -3.73
N PHE A 103 -5.05 7.16 -2.52
CA PHE A 103 -6.06 6.13 -2.25
C PHE A 103 -7.49 6.69 -2.34
N ALA A 104 -7.70 7.99 -2.07
CA ALA A 104 -9.00 8.63 -2.24
C ALA A 104 -9.42 8.71 -3.72
N VAL A 105 -8.51 9.12 -4.61
CA VAL A 105 -8.76 9.14 -6.05
C VAL A 105 -9.02 7.72 -6.56
N ASP A 106 -8.20 6.76 -6.14
CA ASP A 106 -8.28 5.40 -6.65
C ASP A 106 -9.51 4.65 -6.10
N LEU A 107 -9.91 4.90 -4.84
CA LEU A 107 -11.18 4.40 -4.29
C LEU A 107 -12.38 4.97 -5.07
N ALA A 108 -12.39 6.28 -5.36
CA ALA A 108 -13.43 6.89 -6.16
C ALA A 108 -13.51 6.24 -7.56
N HIS A 109 -12.36 5.94 -8.17
CA HIS A 109 -12.30 5.17 -9.41
C HIS A 109 -12.97 3.79 -9.26
N TYR A 110 -12.60 3.00 -8.26
CA TYR A 110 -13.17 1.67 -8.07
C TYR A 110 -14.69 1.72 -7.85
N LEU A 111 -15.17 2.65 -7.01
CA LEU A 111 -16.61 2.80 -6.74
C LEU A 111 -17.41 3.20 -7.99
N LEU A 112 -16.82 3.98 -8.90
CA LEU A 112 -17.51 4.49 -10.09
C LEU A 112 -17.41 3.54 -11.29
N PHE A 113 -16.27 2.88 -11.48
CA PHE A 113 -15.98 2.16 -12.73
C PHE A 113 -15.81 0.65 -12.56
N LEU A 114 -15.47 0.18 -11.35
CA LEU A 114 -15.15 -1.23 -11.07
C LEU A 114 -15.73 -1.68 -9.71
N PRO A 115 -17.02 -1.44 -9.40
CA PRO A 115 -17.58 -1.72 -8.08
C PRO A 115 -17.63 -3.22 -7.76
N ASP A 116 -17.54 -4.08 -8.79
CA ASP A 116 -17.44 -5.53 -8.68
C ASP A 116 -16.07 -6.01 -8.16
N GLU A 117 -15.04 -5.14 -8.16
CA GLU A 117 -13.71 -5.43 -7.60
C GLU A 117 -13.68 -5.24 -6.07
N ALA A 118 -14.56 -5.95 -5.35
CA ALA A 118 -14.83 -5.74 -3.92
C ALA A 118 -13.59 -5.85 -3.02
N LEU A 119 -12.63 -6.71 -3.36
CA LEU A 119 -11.38 -6.83 -2.59
C LEU A 119 -10.51 -5.58 -2.71
N PHE A 120 -10.45 -4.95 -3.88
CA PHE A 120 -9.72 -3.70 -4.09
C PHE A 120 -10.43 -2.53 -3.40
N VAL A 121 -11.76 -2.44 -3.54
CA VAL A 121 -12.56 -1.44 -2.80
C VAL A 121 -12.32 -1.54 -1.29
N ALA A 122 -12.42 -2.76 -0.73
CA ALA A 122 -12.21 -2.99 0.69
C ALA A 122 -10.77 -2.68 1.12
N HIS A 123 -9.77 -3.06 0.30
CA HIS A 123 -8.37 -2.75 0.57
C HIS A 123 -8.09 -1.24 0.60
N HIS A 124 -8.61 -0.48 -0.37
CA HIS A 124 -8.42 0.96 -0.43
C HIS A 124 -9.13 1.68 0.71
N LEU A 125 -10.35 1.25 1.05
CA LEU A 125 -11.08 1.79 2.20
C LEU A 125 -10.33 1.51 3.52
N ALA A 126 -9.82 0.29 3.70
CA ALA A 126 -9.02 -0.09 4.86
C ALA A 126 -7.73 0.75 4.97
N THR A 127 -7.01 0.93 3.86
CA THR A 127 -5.79 1.74 3.85
C THR A 127 -6.08 3.21 4.13
N LEU A 128 -7.12 3.80 3.51
CA LEU A 128 -7.57 5.16 3.82
C LEU A 128 -7.93 5.33 5.28
N TYR A 129 -8.67 4.38 5.86
CA TYR A 129 -9.02 4.40 7.26
C TYR A 129 -7.78 4.50 8.14
N VAL A 130 -6.80 3.64 7.94
CA VAL A 130 -5.55 3.61 8.74
C VAL A 130 -4.75 4.91 8.57
N LEU A 131 -4.55 5.38 7.33
CA LEU A 131 -3.78 6.59 7.06
C LEU A 131 -4.46 7.86 7.61
N ALA A 132 -5.76 8.03 7.33
CA ALA A 132 -6.52 9.21 7.76
C ALA A 132 -6.67 9.27 9.29
N THR A 133 -6.91 8.13 9.95
CA THR A 133 -6.99 8.11 11.41
C THR A 133 -5.62 8.34 12.06
N CYS A 134 -4.53 7.84 11.49
CA CYS A 134 -3.18 8.18 11.95
C CYS A 134 -2.90 9.69 11.83
N ARG A 135 -3.25 10.27 10.69
CA ARG A 135 -3.00 11.70 10.39
C ARG A 135 -3.85 12.65 11.23
N HIS A 136 -5.17 12.45 11.24
CA HIS A 136 -6.13 13.44 11.71
C HIS A 136 -6.73 13.12 13.07
N ALA A 137 -6.92 11.84 13.42
CA ALA A 137 -7.56 11.45 14.67
C ALA A 137 -6.53 11.21 15.79
N ALA A 138 -5.44 10.50 15.50
CA ALA A 138 -4.40 10.19 16.48
C ALA A 138 -3.29 11.25 16.50
N GLY A 139 -2.91 11.80 15.34
CA GLY A 139 -1.75 12.70 15.21
C GLY A 139 -0.42 12.04 15.62
N ALA A 140 -0.41 10.72 15.76
CA ALA A 140 0.68 9.87 16.21
C ALA A 140 0.55 8.48 15.55
N GLY A 141 1.61 7.67 15.61
CA GLY A 141 1.60 6.31 15.09
C GLY A 141 2.21 6.15 13.69
N ALA A 142 2.61 7.23 13.01
CA ALA A 142 3.27 7.12 11.71
C ALA A 142 4.58 6.32 11.78
N GLY A 143 5.33 6.39 12.88
CA GLY A 143 6.51 5.55 13.09
C GLY A 143 6.23 4.05 13.07
N ALA A 144 4.99 3.65 13.36
CA ALA A 144 4.52 2.27 13.28
C ALA A 144 4.03 1.89 11.87
N LEU A 145 3.35 2.81 11.20
CA LEU A 145 2.66 2.56 9.93
C LEU A 145 3.54 2.75 8.69
N LEU A 146 4.37 3.79 8.66
CA LEU A 146 5.19 4.11 7.48
C LEU A 146 6.18 3.01 7.09
N PRO A 147 6.78 2.22 8.02
CA PRO A 147 7.58 1.06 7.61
C PRO A 147 6.76 -0.01 6.88
N LEU A 148 5.49 -0.21 7.23
CA LEU A 148 4.59 -1.09 6.47
C LEU A 148 4.27 -0.50 5.10
N GLU A 149 4.11 0.81 4.99
CA GLU A 149 3.92 1.50 3.72
C GLU A 149 5.15 1.36 2.80
N VAL A 150 6.36 1.48 3.34
CA VAL A 150 7.61 1.21 2.58
C VAL A 150 7.59 -0.21 2.02
N LEU A 151 7.33 -1.21 2.88
CA LEU A 151 7.26 -2.61 2.45
C LEU A 151 6.11 -2.83 1.47
N ALA A 152 5.04 -2.06 1.63
CA ALA A 152 3.89 -2.17 0.78
C ALA A 152 4.20 -1.72 -0.65
N GLU A 153 4.81 -0.56 -0.75
CA GLU A 153 5.02 0.14 -2.01
C GLU A 153 6.34 -0.24 -2.70
N ALA A 154 7.26 -0.92 -2.00
CA ALA A 154 8.54 -1.38 -2.54
C ALA A 154 8.41 -2.26 -3.81
N THR A 155 7.25 -2.91 -4.00
CA THR A 155 6.98 -3.75 -5.16
C THR A 155 6.00 -3.13 -6.15
N SER A 156 5.49 -1.92 -5.90
CA SER A 156 4.38 -1.33 -6.66
C SER A 156 4.72 -1.04 -8.10
N ALA A 157 5.94 -0.60 -8.42
CA ALA A 157 6.35 -0.42 -9.82
C ALA A 157 6.31 -1.77 -10.59
N ALA A 158 6.90 -2.81 -10.01
CA ALA A 158 6.90 -4.14 -10.62
C ALA A 158 5.47 -4.70 -10.73
N GLN A 159 4.66 -4.55 -9.69
CA GLN A 159 3.27 -4.99 -9.66
C GLN A 159 2.44 -4.30 -10.75
N ASN A 160 2.48 -2.97 -10.86
CA ASN A 160 1.68 -2.24 -11.83
C ASN A 160 2.11 -2.52 -13.27
N VAL A 161 3.42 -2.59 -13.55
CA VAL A 161 3.91 -2.98 -14.88
C VAL A 161 3.52 -4.42 -15.20
N TRP A 162 3.62 -5.33 -14.23
CA TRP A 162 3.17 -6.71 -14.36
C TRP A 162 1.68 -6.78 -14.68
N THR A 163 0.83 -6.04 -13.97
CA THR A 163 -0.62 -5.99 -14.20
C THR A 163 -0.95 -5.44 -15.60
N LEU A 164 -0.36 -4.30 -15.99
CA LEU A 164 -0.56 -3.69 -17.32
C LEU A 164 -0.14 -4.64 -18.46
N ALA A 165 1.01 -5.31 -18.30
CA ALA A 165 1.46 -6.33 -19.25
C ALA A 165 0.49 -7.52 -19.27
N GLY A 166 -0.05 -7.91 -18.12
CA GLY A 166 -1.05 -8.97 -17.97
C GLY A 166 -2.34 -8.69 -18.74
N MET A 167 -2.85 -7.46 -18.70
CA MET A 167 -4.05 -7.04 -19.43
C MET A 167 -3.92 -7.18 -20.95
N ARG A 168 -2.69 -7.16 -21.47
CA ARG A 168 -2.39 -7.26 -22.91
C ARG A 168 -1.62 -8.50 -23.32
N ARG A 169 -1.37 -9.45 -22.41
CA ARG A 169 -0.52 -10.62 -22.71
C ARG A 169 -1.03 -11.50 -23.84
N ARG A 170 -2.34 -11.50 -24.12
CA ARG A 170 -2.95 -12.24 -25.24
C ARG A 170 -2.87 -11.48 -26.57
N ASP A 171 -2.79 -10.15 -26.50
CA ASP A 171 -2.91 -9.26 -27.64
C ASP A 171 -1.55 -8.66 -28.07
N SER A 172 -0.47 -8.92 -27.33
CA SER A 172 0.86 -8.38 -27.59
C SER A 172 1.96 -9.36 -27.15
N PRO A 173 2.81 -9.84 -28.07
CA PRO A 173 3.95 -10.69 -27.73
C PRO A 173 4.94 -10.03 -26.78
N LEU A 174 5.14 -8.70 -26.89
CA LEU A 174 5.98 -7.95 -25.97
C LEU A 174 5.39 -7.95 -24.57
N ALA A 175 4.09 -7.66 -24.42
CA ALA A 175 3.43 -7.69 -23.13
C ALA A 175 3.48 -9.09 -22.49
N ALA A 176 3.31 -10.14 -23.28
CA ALA A 176 3.47 -11.52 -22.82
C ALA A 176 4.87 -11.80 -22.25
N ARG A 177 5.92 -11.37 -22.97
CA ARG A 177 7.32 -11.52 -22.52
C ARG A 177 7.59 -10.73 -21.25
N VAL A 178 7.14 -9.48 -21.17
CA VAL A 178 7.30 -8.62 -20.00
C VAL A 178 6.61 -9.22 -18.78
N HIS A 179 5.34 -9.62 -18.91
CA HIS A 179 4.60 -10.28 -17.83
C HIS A 179 5.30 -11.55 -17.35
N ALA A 180 5.72 -12.43 -18.27
CA ALA A 180 6.39 -13.67 -17.93
C ALA A 180 7.77 -13.46 -17.27
N ALA A 181 8.53 -12.46 -17.73
CA ALA A 181 9.83 -12.13 -17.15
C ALA A 181 9.71 -11.48 -15.76
N LEU A 182 8.69 -10.66 -15.55
CA LEU A 182 8.43 -10.00 -14.28
C LEU A 182 7.79 -10.91 -13.23
N SER A 183 6.96 -11.89 -13.62
CA SER A 183 6.25 -12.76 -12.67
C SER A 183 7.16 -13.33 -11.57
N PRO A 184 8.25 -14.07 -11.86
CA PRO A 184 9.06 -14.67 -10.81
C PRO A 184 9.75 -13.68 -9.86
N PRO A 185 10.47 -12.64 -10.34
CA PRO A 185 11.10 -11.68 -9.44
C PRO A 185 10.07 -10.87 -8.66
N PHE A 186 8.95 -10.50 -9.29
CA PHE A 186 7.84 -9.84 -8.60
C PHE A 186 7.28 -10.69 -7.47
N TYR A 187 6.92 -11.96 -7.73
CA TYR A 187 6.36 -12.82 -6.71
C TYR A 187 7.34 -13.05 -5.56
N ALA A 188 8.63 -13.24 -5.86
CA ALA A 188 9.65 -13.41 -4.83
C ALA A 188 9.80 -12.15 -3.96
N ALA A 189 9.91 -10.96 -4.57
CA ALA A 189 10.01 -9.70 -3.85
C ALA A 189 8.73 -9.41 -3.03
N TYR A 190 7.56 -9.68 -3.60
CA TYR A 190 6.28 -9.50 -2.94
C TYR A 190 6.14 -10.47 -1.76
N THR A 191 6.50 -11.74 -1.91
CA THR A 191 6.55 -12.70 -0.81
C THR A 191 7.49 -12.23 0.31
N ALA A 192 8.71 -11.77 -0.02
CA ALA A 192 9.64 -11.26 0.98
C ALA A 192 9.08 -10.05 1.74
N ALA A 193 8.52 -9.07 1.03
CA ALA A 193 7.97 -7.87 1.64
C ALA A 193 6.70 -8.15 2.46
N ARG A 194 5.76 -8.93 1.93
CA ARG A 194 4.40 -9.08 2.46
C ARG A 194 4.18 -10.31 3.34
N ALA A 195 4.95 -11.38 3.13
CA ALA A 195 4.83 -12.62 3.89
C ALA A 195 5.97 -12.85 4.90
N ALA A 196 7.04 -12.06 4.85
CA ALA A 196 8.13 -12.13 5.82
C ALA A 196 8.36 -10.81 6.56
N LEU A 197 8.81 -9.76 5.85
CA LEU A 197 9.20 -8.50 6.49
C LEU A 197 7.99 -7.76 7.11
N GLY A 198 6.86 -7.70 6.40
CA GLY A 198 5.63 -7.08 6.86
C GLY A 198 5.11 -7.72 8.15
N PRO A 199 4.88 -9.05 8.19
CA PRO A 199 4.49 -9.76 9.41
C PRO A 199 5.48 -9.59 10.56
N ALA A 200 6.79 -9.65 10.28
CA ALA A 200 7.82 -9.47 11.29
C ALA A 200 7.83 -8.05 11.88
N TRP A 201 7.53 -7.03 11.08
CA TRP A 201 7.35 -5.66 11.57
C TRP A 201 6.03 -5.50 12.34
N PHE A 202 4.94 -6.05 11.79
CA PHE A 202 3.61 -6.02 12.39
C PHE A 202 3.62 -6.58 13.82
N VAL A 203 4.25 -7.74 14.04
CA VAL A 203 4.38 -8.32 15.39
C VAL A 203 5.13 -7.40 16.34
N ARG A 204 6.22 -6.74 15.90
CA ARG A 204 6.99 -5.80 16.73
C ARG A 204 6.14 -4.59 17.12
N MET A 205 5.42 -4.02 16.15
CA MET A 205 4.51 -2.90 16.37
C MET A 205 3.40 -3.27 17.36
N VAL A 206 2.71 -4.39 17.15
CA VAL A 206 1.60 -4.84 18.00
C VAL A 206 2.10 -5.10 19.41
N ARG A 207 3.22 -5.82 19.55
CA ARG A 207 3.86 -6.08 20.85
C ARG A 207 4.16 -4.77 21.59
N PHE A 208 4.73 -3.79 20.90
CA PHE A 208 4.99 -2.48 21.49
C PHE A 208 3.71 -1.82 22.00
N PHE A 209 2.62 -1.82 21.22
CA PHE A 209 1.36 -1.20 21.66
C PHE A 209 0.76 -1.90 22.89
N TYR A 210 0.76 -3.24 22.92
CA TYR A 210 0.28 -4.00 24.07
C TYR A 210 1.14 -3.79 25.34
N GLU A 211 2.46 -3.73 25.20
CA GLU A 211 3.37 -3.52 26.34
C GLU A 211 3.35 -2.06 26.84
N SER A 212 2.94 -1.11 25.98
CA SER A 212 2.93 0.33 26.30
C SER A 212 1.66 0.81 27.01
N ASP A 213 0.60 0.00 27.07
CA ASP A 213 -0.72 0.37 27.61
C ASP A 213 -0.79 0.35 29.16
N GLY A 214 0.40 0.47 29.80
CA GLY A 214 0.58 0.74 31.23
C GLY A 214 1.37 2.02 31.53
N GLY A 215 1.72 2.86 30.54
CA GLY A 215 2.37 4.16 30.84
C GLY A 215 3.20 4.86 29.76
N GLY A 216 2.78 4.95 28.48
CA GLY A 216 3.53 5.81 27.54
C GLY A 216 3.06 5.98 26.09
N GLY A 217 2.01 5.30 25.64
CA GLY A 217 1.56 5.39 24.25
C GLY A 217 0.82 6.70 23.93
N ARG A 218 1.32 7.51 22.99
CA ARG A 218 0.59 8.66 22.42
C ARG A 218 -0.53 8.27 21.45
N VAL A 219 -0.56 7.02 20.99
CA VAL A 219 -1.60 6.49 20.10
C VAL A 219 -2.76 5.98 20.95
N PRO A 220 -4.00 6.49 20.77
CA PRO A 220 -5.15 6.02 21.53
C PRO A 220 -5.41 4.52 21.38
N ALA A 221 -5.90 3.87 22.44
CA ALA A 221 -6.15 2.42 22.46
C ALA A 221 -7.06 1.93 21.34
N TRP A 222 -8.15 2.67 21.08
CA TRP A 222 -9.08 2.35 19.99
C TRP A 222 -8.38 2.37 18.62
N ALA A 223 -7.42 3.27 18.42
CA ALA A 223 -6.74 3.46 17.14
C ALA A 223 -5.78 2.31 16.88
N TRP A 224 -4.86 2.02 17.80
CA TRP A 224 -3.91 0.92 17.57
C TRP A 224 -4.59 -0.44 17.55
N ALA A 225 -5.66 -0.66 18.33
CA ALA A 225 -6.41 -1.91 18.32
C ALA A 225 -7.13 -2.12 16.98
N SER A 226 -7.82 -1.10 16.46
CA SER A 226 -8.48 -1.18 15.16
C SER A 226 -7.49 -1.32 14.01
N TRP A 227 -6.38 -0.57 14.01
CA TRP A 227 -5.31 -0.72 13.01
C TRP A 227 -4.73 -2.13 13.03
N THR A 228 -4.54 -2.72 14.21
CA THR A 228 -4.03 -4.10 14.34
C THR A 228 -4.93 -5.10 13.60
N VAL A 229 -6.25 -5.00 13.78
CA VAL A 229 -7.21 -5.86 13.09
C VAL A 229 -7.16 -5.64 11.57
N VAL A 230 -7.24 -4.38 11.12
CA VAL A 230 -7.28 -4.02 9.70
C VAL A 230 -6.00 -4.43 8.97
N ILE A 231 -4.84 -4.09 9.54
CA ILE A 231 -3.53 -4.42 8.97
C ILE A 231 -3.30 -5.94 8.98
N GLY A 232 -3.65 -6.62 10.09
CA GLY A 232 -3.52 -8.07 10.19
C GLY A 232 -4.33 -8.80 9.13
N ALA A 233 -5.58 -8.38 8.89
CA ALA A 233 -6.41 -8.90 7.82
C ALA A 233 -5.79 -8.63 6.43
N GLY A 234 -5.32 -7.41 6.18
CA GLY A 234 -4.65 -7.05 4.92
C GLY A 234 -3.40 -7.90 4.64
N ILE A 235 -2.58 -8.15 5.66
CA ILE A 235 -1.42 -9.05 5.56
C ILE A 235 -1.85 -10.47 5.21
N ALA A 236 -2.84 -11.03 5.89
CA ALA A 236 -3.33 -12.38 5.63
C ALA A 236 -3.85 -12.53 4.20
N VAL A 237 -4.67 -11.59 3.71
CA VAL A 237 -5.17 -11.60 2.34
C VAL A 237 -4.03 -11.47 1.33
N SER A 238 -3.04 -10.63 1.61
CA SER A 238 -1.86 -10.46 0.75
C SER A 238 -1.03 -11.74 0.62
N ILE A 239 -0.87 -12.50 1.72
CA ILE A 239 -0.20 -13.81 1.72
C ILE A 239 -0.97 -14.82 0.87
N LEU A 240 -2.30 -14.89 1.03
CA LEU A 240 -3.15 -15.78 0.24
C LEU A 240 -3.08 -15.43 -1.24
N TRP A 241 -3.10 -14.14 -1.57
CA TRP A 241 -3.05 -13.65 -2.95
C TRP A 241 -1.74 -14.05 -3.64
N VAL A 242 -0.58 -13.79 -3.03
CA VAL A 242 0.70 -14.19 -3.63
C VAL A 242 0.89 -15.71 -3.64
N GLY A 243 0.35 -16.43 -2.65
CA GLY A 243 0.30 -17.89 -2.67
C GLY A 243 -0.45 -18.43 -3.88
N ASN A 244 -1.61 -17.84 -4.19
CA ASN A 244 -2.39 -18.19 -5.39
C ASN A 244 -1.62 -17.90 -6.69
N LEU A 245 -0.88 -16.78 -6.76
CA LEU A 245 -0.03 -16.46 -7.92
C LEU A 245 1.08 -17.49 -8.14
N TRP A 246 1.75 -17.91 -7.06
CA TRP A 246 2.75 -18.98 -7.13
C TRP A 246 2.14 -20.30 -7.60
N LEU A 247 0.99 -20.69 -7.06
CA LEU A 247 0.29 -21.91 -7.46
C LEU A 247 -0.08 -21.88 -8.95
N ALA A 248 -0.64 -20.78 -9.44
CA ALA A 248 -0.98 -20.60 -10.85
C ALA A 248 0.28 -20.72 -11.73
N TYR A 249 1.36 -20.05 -11.36
CA TYR A 249 2.62 -20.07 -12.11
C TYR A 249 3.25 -21.46 -12.22
N PHE A 250 3.28 -22.23 -11.12
CA PHE A 250 3.81 -23.59 -11.15
C PHE A 250 2.91 -24.55 -11.93
N ARG A 251 1.58 -24.36 -11.87
CA ARG A 251 0.61 -25.14 -12.64
C ARG A 251 0.81 -24.94 -14.15
N GLU A 252 0.87 -23.68 -14.62
CA GLU A 252 1.10 -23.34 -16.03
C GLU A 252 2.41 -23.94 -16.56
N ARG A 253 3.48 -23.94 -15.75
CA ARG A 253 4.75 -24.56 -16.13
C ARG A 253 4.68 -26.09 -16.21
N LYS A 254 3.92 -26.74 -15.33
CA LYS A 254 3.73 -28.19 -15.37
C LYS A 254 2.99 -28.61 -16.63
N GLU A 255 1.89 -27.94 -16.94
CA GLU A 255 1.09 -28.17 -18.15
C GLU A 255 1.90 -27.92 -19.43
N SER A 256 2.67 -26.83 -19.46
CA SER A 256 3.55 -26.51 -20.60
C SER A 256 4.63 -27.58 -20.84
N LYS A 257 5.18 -28.18 -19.77
CA LYS A 257 6.15 -29.28 -19.89
C LYS A 257 5.48 -30.55 -20.43
N GLN A 258 4.28 -30.89 -19.94
CA GLN A 258 3.53 -32.05 -20.41
C GLN A 258 3.15 -31.94 -21.90
N LEU A 259 2.67 -30.77 -22.33
CA LEU A 259 2.37 -30.49 -23.74
C LEU A 259 3.59 -30.61 -24.64
N ARG A 260 4.77 -30.17 -24.19
CA ARG A 260 6.02 -30.32 -24.95
C ARG A 260 6.44 -31.79 -25.06
N SER A 261 6.33 -32.54 -23.98
CA SER A 261 6.63 -33.98 -23.96
C SER A 261 5.73 -34.77 -24.90
N SER A 262 4.43 -34.43 -24.96
CA SER A 262 3.46 -35.10 -25.82
C SER A 262 3.64 -34.79 -27.31
N LYS A 263 4.30 -33.67 -27.68
CA LYS A 263 4.59 -33.33 -29.08
C LYS A 263 5.91 -33.94 -29.59
N GLN A 264 6.71 -34.54 -28.70
CA GLN A 264 7.98 -35.19 -29.02
C GLN A 264 7.85 -36.72 -29.13
N GLN A 265 6.67 -37.26 -28.84
CA GLN A 265 6.28 -38.66 -29.08
C GLN A 265 5.47 -38.75 -30.37
#